data_AF-A0A241WJE6-F1
#
_entry.id   AF-A0A241WJE6-F1
#
_cell.length_a   1.000
_cell.length_b   1.000
_cell.length_c   1.000
_cell.angle_alpha   90.00
_cell.angle_beta   90.00
_cell.angle_gamma   90.00
#
_symmetry.space_group_name_H-M   'P 1'
#
loop_
_entity.id
_entity.type
_entity.pdbx_description
1 polymer ?
#
loop_
_entity_poly.entity_id
_entity_poly.type
_entity_poly.pdbx_seq_one_letter_code
_entity_poly.pdbx_strand_id
1 'polypeptide(L)'
;MRLKQNYNSILGLLGISLFCSSIVQAVEPQLIKMSDSELSEINGQALMSLSYLAPQDTNNPMKNIQGANNIGFYKLGLEGELELNANIRNLQLGCGGANGVGACDIDIKNLSLSGLPDSYDANGAPVFNNGRASTSGKITNPFMEFAISNPNSASLREVKGLRFSAEKIQALLSAGLDNNPVASTTDGIQRLSGFMQIAGTSGTAKTQETKFGLASKEPGAGVNDQQLQGYADLHVCALFCILPIADTNIRFVSRTGSDSTGITVPSVSANFNLDPFVVNGVRKTDAEIYNIKTRLDSIPIAANGAAAYPSSMFANDQLRVDLFCDAPGKSYGCGLVTALKPNAKFKMAEGSAIQNLNLKIDFVQSLSMFHNIPLTGTGGYLSMQRMALIWPGAKVDSADSLLTNLSSMSEKTDVAQPGWWMSFNDPVQLGKLNVTQPIVLDNGTLKQVAQRVTETLLTLGPNTPKAEANGLGELISLLADQPLSSKIVADLNSSTLNNPVYLKLQNQQLTNQAVKSNCYGGLKFC
;
A
#
# COMPACT_ATOMS: atom_id res chain seq x y z
N MET A 1 -92.82 -19.77 23.52
CA MET A 1 -93.23 -18.57 24.28
C MET A 1 -92.62 -18.68 25.67
N ARG A 2 -91.61 -17.84 25.98
CA ARG A 2 -91.09 -17.44 27.31
C ARG A 2 -90.59 -18.60 28.23
N LEU A 3 -89.43 -18.56 28.90
CA LEU A 3 -88.55 -17.48 29.34
C LEU A 3 -87.18 -18.09 29.69
N LYS A 4 -86.09 -17.38 29.34
CA LYS A 4 -84.80 -17.45 30.04
C LYS A 4 -84.94 -16.80 31.41
N GLN A 5 -84.24 -17.31 32.43
CA GLN A 5 -83.34 -16.47 33.26
C GLN A 5 -82.53 -17.28 34.28
N ASN A 6 -81.27 -16.86 34.37
CA ASN A 6 -80.18 -17.18 35.28
C ASN A 6 -80.57 -17.15 36.77
N TYR A 7 -79.76 -17.78 37.65
CA TYR A 7 -78.99 -17.10 38.72
C TYR A 7 -78.19 -18.14 39.56
N ASN A 8 -76.89 -17.87 39.73
CA ASN A 8 -76.05 -17.91 40.96
C ASN A 8 -76.66 -18.55 42.23
N SER A 9 -75.98 -19.20 43.17
CA SER A 9 -74.57 -19.55 43.49
C SER A 9 -74.63 -20.31 44.84
N ILE A 10 -73.49 -20.87 45.29
CA ILE A 10 -73.06 -21.07 46.71
C ILE A 10 -73.32 -22.45 47.39
N LEU A 11 -72.24 -22.89 48.07
CA LEU A 11 -72.10 -23.90 49.16
C LEU A 11 -72.14 -25.39 48.76
N GLY A 12 -71.19 -26.26 49.11
CA GLY A 12 -70.00 -26.16 49.94
C GLY A 12 -69.41 -27.56 50.22
N LEU A 13 -68.15 -27.57 50.69
CA LEU A 13 -67.43 -28.63 51.43
C LEU A 13 -67.17 -30.00 50.74
N LEU A 14 -65.93 -30.32 50.37
CA LEU A 14 -64.78 -30.82 51.17
C LEU A 14 -64.73 -32.37 51.21
N GLY A 15 -63.68 -32.94 50.60
CA GLY A 15 -63.12 -34.22 51.04
C GLY A 15 -62.66 -35.19 49.95
N ILE A 16 -61.33 -35.30 49.84
CA ILE A 16 -60.50 -36.47 49.48
C ILE A 16 -59.78 -36.37 48.13
N SER A 17 -58.54 -35.89 48.22
CA SER A 17 -57.46 -36.01 47.26
C SER A 17 -56.68 -37.31 47.50
N LEU A 18 -56.44 -38.13 46.46
CA LEU A 18 -55.28 -39.03 46.41
C LEU A 18 -54.88 -39.36 44.95
N PHE A 19 -53.76 -38.76 44.55
CA PHE A 19 -52.76 -39.14 43.54
C PHE A 19 -53.18 -39.75 42.19
N CYS A 20 -53.18 -38.91 41.15
CA CYS A 20 -53.03 -39.32 39.75
C CYS A 20 -51.56 -39.10 39.33
N SER A 21 -50.85 -40.17 38.96
CA SER A 21 -49.50 -40.11 38.41
C SER A 21 -49.60 -40.24 36.89
N SER A 22 -49.48 -39.13 36.15
CA SER A 22 -49.29 -39.17 34.70
C SER A 22 -47.83 -39.36 34.37
N ILE A 23 -47.51 -40.53 33.80
CA ILE A 23 -46.23 -40.81 33.15
C ILE A 23 -46.17 -39.95 31.89
N VAL A 24 -45.32 -38.92 31.89
CA VAL A 24 -44.91 -38.24 30.66
C VAL A 24 -43.80 -39.06 30.03
N GLN A 25 -44.10 -39.80 28.97
CA GLN A 25 -43.07 -40.35 28.10
C GLN A 25 -42.49 -39.21 27.25
N ALA A 26 -41.21 -38.90 27.48
CA ALA A 26 -40.43 -38.11 26.56
C ALA A 26 -40.16 -38.97 25.30
N VAL A 27 -40.66 -38.53 24.16
CA VAL A 27 -40.33 -39.10 22.85
C VAL A 27 -38.98 -38.50 22.42
N GLU A 28 -37.99 -39.35 22.17
CA GLU A 28 -36.71 -38.96 21.58
C GLU A 28 -36.92 -38.33 20.19
N PRO A 29 -36.18 -37.27 19.81
CA PRO A 29 -36.22 -36.77 18.44
C PRO A 29 -35.47 -37.73 17.52
N GLN A 30 -36.19 -38.71 16.95
CA GLN A 30 -35.72 -39.46 15.79
C GLN A 30 -35.86 -38.61 14.52
N LEU A 31 -34.78 -38.50 13.75
CA LEU A 31 -34.82 -37.92 12.41
C LEU A 31 -35.62 -38.86 11.48
N ILE A 32 -36.77 -38.38 10.99
CA ILE A 32 -37.64 -39.13 10.08
C ILE A 32 -37.25 -38.80 8.63
N LYS A 33 -37.03 -39.83 7.81
CA LYS A 33 -36.77 -39.69 6.37
C LYS A 33 -38.09 -39.36 5.67
N MET A 34 -38.22 -38.15 5.12
CA MET A 34 -39.37 -37.71 4.33
C MET A 34 -39.08 -37.79 2.82
N SER A 35 -40.11 -38.01 2.01
CA SER A 35 -40.05 -37.97 0.54
C SER A 35 -40.20 -36.56 -0.01
N ASP A 36 -39.76 -36.31 -1.25
CA ASP A 36 -39.81 -34.98 -1.89
C ASP A 36 -41.24 -34.40 -1.98
N SER A 37 -42.27 -35.25 -2.05
CA SER A 37 -43.67 -34.79 -2.02
C SER A 37 -44.12 -34.32 -0.63
N GLU A 38 -43.64 -34.97 0.43
CA GLU A 38 -43.94 -34.57 1.82
C GLU A 38 -43.11 -33.33 2.23
N LEU A 39 -41.91 -33.17 1.68
CA LEU A 39 -41.10 -31.95 1.78
C LEU A 39 -41.75 -30.76 1.06
N SER A 40 -42.38 -31.00 -0.10
CA SER A 40 -43.09 -29.96 -0.87
C SER A 40 -44.40 -29.50 -0.23
N GLU A 41 -45.00 -30.30 0.67
CA GLU A 41 -46.26 -29.97 1.34
C GLU A 41 -46.07 -29.02 2.53
N ILE A 42 -44.85 -28.98 3.10
CA ILE A 42 -44.47 -28.00 4.12
C ILE A 42 -44.01 -26.72 3.42
N ASN A 43 -44.95 -25.79 3.21
CA ASN A 43 -44.64 -24.39 2.85
C ASN A 43 -43.92 -23.68 4.01
N GLY A 44 -42.65 -24.01 4.22
CA GLY A 44 -41.72 -23.24 5.04
C GLY A 44 -40.58 -22.75 4.16
N GLN A 45 -40.23 -21.46 4.26
CA GLN A 45 -38.91 -21.02 3.78
C GLN A 45 -37.88 -21.82 4.57
N ALA A 46 -37.15 -22.70 3.90
CA ALA A 46 -36.14 -23.53 4.54
C ALA A 46 -34.98 -22.61 4.96
N LEU A 47 -34.90 -22.32 6.27
CA LEU A 47 -33.84 -21.50 6.84
C LEU A 47 -32.44 -22.00 6.46
N MET A 48 -32.28 -23.31 6.21
CA MET A 48 -31.03 -23.90 5.72
C MET A 48 -31.23 -24.47 4.32
N SER A 49 -30.34 -24.11 3.40
CA SER A 49 -30.30 -24.61 2.02
C SER A 49 -29.08 -25.48 1.78
N LEU A 50 -29.25 -26.56 1.03
CA LEU A 50 -28.16 -27.45 0.61
C LEU A 50 -28.05 -27.41 -0.90
N SER A 51 -26.86 -27.12 -1.42
CA SER A 51 -26.55 -27.24 -2.84
C SER A 51 -25.27 -28.02 -3.10
N TYR A 52 -25.21 -28.66 -4.26
CA TYR A 52 -24.08 -29.48 -4.68
C TYR A 52 -23.65 -29.10 -6.08
N LEU A 53 -22.35 -28.82 -6.23
CA LEU A 53 -21.69 -28.56 -7.51
C LEU A 53 -20.83 -29.77 -7.88
N ALA A 54 -21.27 -30.52 -8.89
CA ALA A 54 -20.61 -31.75 -9.30
C ALA A 54 -19.23 -31.49 -9.93
N PRO A 55 -18.28 -32.45 -9.89
CA PRO A 55 -16.94 -32.28 -10.47
C PRO A 55 -16.92 -31.90 -11.96
N GLN A 56 -17.89 -32.38 -12.73
CA GLN A 56 -17.98 -32.16 -14.18
C GLN A 56 -18.93 -31.02 -14.57
N ASP A 57 -19.55 -30.35 -13.59
CA ASP A 57 -20.43 -29.22 -13.80
C ASP A 57 -19.68 -28.07 -14.47
N THR A 58 -20.29 -27.40 -15.45
CA THR A 58 -19.68 -26.29 -16.19
C THR A 58 -19.31 -25.11 -15.28
N ASN A 59 -20.02 -24.91 -14.17
CA ASN A 59 -19.74 -23.84 -13.20
C ASN A 59 -18.69 -24.24 -12.15
N ASN A 60 -18.18 -25.47 -12.19
CA ASN A 60 -17.15 -25.92 -11.26
C ASN A 60 -15.76 -25.42 -11.69
N PRO A 61 -15.11 -24.53 -10.92
CA PRO A 61 -13.79 -23.99 -11.29
C PRO A 61 -12.68 -25.05 -11.29
N MET A 62 -12.89 -26.20 -10.65
CA MET A 62 -11.94 -27.30 -10.59
C MET A 62 -12.09 -28.30 -11.75
N LYS A 63 -13.14 -28.19 -12.59
CA LYS A 63 -13.50 -29.18 -13.62
C LYS A 63 -12.34 -29.54 -14.56
N ASN A 64 -11.59 -28.54 -15.02
CA ASN A 64 -10.52 -28.74 -16.00
C ASN A 64 -9.11 -28.73 -15.37
N ILE A 65 -9.03 -28.70 -14.04
CA ILE A 65 -7.74 -28.62 -13.35
C ILE A 65 -7.08 -30.01 -13.33
N GLN A 66 -5.86 -30.07 -13.84
CA GLN A 66 -5.07 -31.30 -13.89
C GLN A 66 -4.85 -31.85 -12.47
N GLY A 67 -5.17 -33.12 -12.26
CA GLY A 67 -5.04 -33.79 -10.95
C GLY A 67 -6.08 -33.40 -9.90
N ALA A 68 -7.05 -32.54 -10.24
CA ALA A 68 -8.10 -32.09 -9.32
C ALA A 68 -9.50 -31.98 -9.98
N ASN A 69 -9.68 -32.55 -11.17
CA ASN A 69 -10.96 -32.59 -11.91
C ASN A 69 -12.04 -33.49 -11.28
N ASN A 70 -11.77 -34.06 -10.11
CA ASN A 70 -12.67 -34.93 -9.35
C ASN A 70 -13.19 -34.26 -8.06
N ILE A 71 -12.98 -32.95 -7.88
CA ILE A 71 -13.46 -32.17 -6.74
C ILE A 71 -14.89 -31.67 -6.99
N GLY A 72 -15.82 -32.02 -6.09
CA GLY A 72 -17.16 -31.43 -6.02
C GLY A 72 -17.32 -30.56 -4.77
N PHE A 73 -18.27 -29.63 -4.79
CA PHE A 73 -18.52 -28.70 -3.68
C PHE A 73 -19.91 -28.88 -3.09
N TYR A 74 -20.00 -28.96 -1.76
CA TYR A 74 -21.26 -29.04 -1.02
C TYR A 74 -21.43 -27.78 -0.18
N LYS A 75 -22.41 -26.95 -0.50
CA LYS A 75 -22.73 -25.69 0.20
C LYS A 75 -23.93 -25.91 1.10
N LEU A 76 -23.76 -25.57 2.38
CA LEU A 76 -24.81 -25.44 3.38
C LEU A 76 -25.00 -23.93 3.65
N GLY A 77 -26.03 -23.34 3.08
CA GLY A 77 -26.41 -21.94 3.27
C GLY A 77 -27.42 -21.77 4.39
N LEU A 78 -27.40 -20.60 5.01
CA LEU A 78 -28.45 -20.10 5.89
C LEU A 78 -29.14 -18.94 5.18
N GLU A 79 -30.47 -18.95 5.07
CA GLU A 79 -31.24 -17.85 4.50
C GLU A 79 -31.54 -16.82 5.59
N GLY A 80 -30.78 -15.73 5.63
CA GLY A 80 -30.95 -14.70 6.66
C GLY A 80 -29.82 -13.67 6.72
N GLU A 81 -30.01 -12.64 7.55
CA GLU A 81 -28.99 -11.64 7.85
C GLU A 81 -28.45 -11.87 9.27
N LEU A 82 -27.13 -12.13 9.35
CA LEU A 82 -26.40 -12.19 10.61
C LEU A 82 -25.73 -10.84 10.86
N GLU A 83 -26.06 -10.22 11.99
CA GLU A 83 -25.37 -9.03 12.48
C GLU A 83 -24.30 -9.43 13.50
N LEU A 84 -23.04 -9.09 13.23
CA LEU A 84 -21.90 -9.42 14.09
C LEU A 84 -21.09 -8.15 14.42
N ASN A 85 -20.91 -7.90 15.71
CA ASN A 85 -19.91 -7.00 16.23
C ASN A 85 -18.97 -7.81 17.13
N ALA A 86 -17.67 -7.78 16.83
CA ALA A 86 -16.69 -8.58 17.55
C ALA A 86 -15.35 -7.85 17.68
N ASN A 87 -14.68 -8.09 18.80
CA ASN A 87 -13.28 -7.73 19.01
C ASN A 87 -12.52 -8.99 19.41
N ILE A 88 -11.42 -9.25 18.72
CA ILE A 88 -10.62 -10.46 18.82
C ILE A 88 -9.18 -10.03 19.10
N ARG A 89 -8.70 -10.30 20.32
CA ARG A 89 -7.37 -9.86 20.74
C ARG A 89 -6.26 -10.48 19.88
N ASN A 90 -6.41 -11.76 19.56
CA ASN A 90 -5.49 -12.53 18.73
C ASN A 90 -6.28 -13.48 17.84
N LEU A 91 -6.23 -13.28 16.52
CA LEU A 91 -6.67 -14.28 15.55
C LEU A 91 -5.43 -15.00 15.01
N GLN A 92 -5.24 -16.24 15.41
CA GLN A 92 -4.10 -17.07 15.02
C GLN A 92 -4.59 -18.38 14.43
N LEU A 93 -4.32 -18.58 13.14
CA LEU A 93 -4.77 -19.76 12.39
C LEU A 93 -3.58 -20.41 11.69
N GLY A 94 -3.54 -21.75 11.74
CA GLY A 94 -2.46 -22.52 11.13
C GLY A 94 -1.10 -22.27 11.79
N CYS A 95 -1.03 -22.11 13.11
CA CYS A 95 0.25 -21.93 13.79
C CYS A 95 0.89 -23.29 14.12
N GLY A 96 2.18 -23.45 13.83
CA GLY A 96 2.89 -24.68 14.17
C GLY A 96 2.61 -25.84 13.21
N GLY A 97 2.83 -27.08 13.67
CA GLY A 97 2.60 -28.29 12.89
C GLY A 97 3.36 -28.28 11.55
N ALA A 98 2.63 -28.46 10.45
CA ALA A 98 3.17 -28.42 9.08
C ALA A 98 3.85 -27.09 8.71
N ASN A 99 3.57 -26.03 9.46
CA ASN A 99 4.07 -24.68 9.18
C ASN A 99 5.37 -24.37 9.91
N GLY A 100 5.75 -25.19 10.91
CA GLY A 100 6.94 -24.98 11.74
C GLY A 100 6.69 -24.05 12.92
N VAL A 101 7.62 -24.05 13.88
CA VAL A 101 7.52 -23.26 15.12
C VAL A 101 7.44 -21.77 14.81
N GLY A 102 6.46 -21.07 15.41
CA GLY A 102 6.32 -19.62 15.29
C GLY A 102 5.79 -19.11 13.95
N ALA A 103 5.48 -20.01 13.00
CA ALA A 103 4.86 -19.67 11.72
C ALA A 103 3.35 -19.98 11.77
N CYS A 104 2.55 -18.94 11.49
CA CYS A 104 1.10 -19.02 11.33
C CYS A 104 0.75 -18.65 9.89
N ASP A 105 -0.28 -19.27 9.33
CA ASP A 105 -0.84 -18.86 8.05
C ASP A 105 -1.53 -17.49 8.16
N ILE A 106 -2.32 -17.29 9.23
CA ILE A 106 -2.94 -16.00 9.53
C ILE A 106 -2.61 -15.65 10.98
N ASP A 107 -2.04 -14.46 11.19
CA ASP A 107 -1.81 -13.89 12.53
C ASP A 107 -2.20 -12.41 12.51
N ILE A 108 -3.29 -12.08 13.21
CA ILE A 108 -3.81 -10.71 13.32
C ILE A 108 -4.00 -10.37 14.79
N LYS A 109 -3.45 -9.23 15.20
CA LYS A 109 -3.54 -8.69 16.55
C LYS A 109 -4.59 -7.60 16.61
N ASN A 110 -5.36 -7.59 17.69
CA ASN A 110 -6.40 -6.59 17.96
C ASN A 110 -7.35 -6.42 16.75
N LEU A 111 -7.87 -7.54 16.27
CA LEU A 111 -8.82 -7.57 15.17
C LEU A 111 -10.19 -7.13 15.67
N SER A 112 -10.91 -6.34 14.88
CA SER A 112 -12.27 -5.92 15.17
C SER A 112 -13.14 -5.96 13.93
N LEU A 113 -14.39 -6.39 14.10
CA LEU A 113 -15.42 -6.42 13.07
C LEU A 113 -16.61 -5.59 13.55
N SER A 114 -17.01 -4.62 12.74
CA SER A 114 -18.14 -3.73 13.02
C SER A 114 -18.92 -3.43 11.75
N GLY A 115 -19.96 -2.59 11.86
CA GLY A 115 -20.58 -1.98 10.70
C GLY A 115 -19.63 -1.06 9.95
N LEU A 116 -19.98 -0.74 8.71
CA LEU A 116 -19.30 0.28 7.90
C LEU A 116 -19.50 1.68 8.53
N PRO A 117 -18.56 2.61 8.32
CA PRO A 117 -18.71 3.98 8.81
C PRO A 117 -19.83 4.74 8.08
N ASP A 118 -20.40 5.74 8.74
CA ASP A 118 -21.43 6.62 8.16
C ASP A 118 -20.85 7.50 7.05
N SER A 119 -19.60 7.88 7.18
CA SER A 119 -18.85 8.69 6.22
C SER A 119 -17.34 8.56 6.44
N TYR A 120 -16.56 9.24 5.61
CA TYR A 120 -15.12 9.39 5.78
C TYR A 120 -14.79 10.88 5.88
N ASP A 121 -13.83 11.24 6.72
CA ASP A 121 -13.37 12.62 6.85
C ASP A 121 -12.47 13.04 5.66
N ALA A 122 -11.98 14.29 5.68
CA ALA A 122 -11.11 14.82 4.63
C ALA A 122 -9.78 14.05 4.47
N ASN A 123 -9.38 13.30 5.49
CA ASN A 123 -8.18 12.47 5.51
C ASN A 123 -8.46 11.00 5.14
N GLY A 124 -9.72 10.67 4.83
CA GLY A 124 -10.16 9.31 4.52
C GLY A 124 -10.32 8.41 5.75
N ALA A 125 -10.31 8.96 6.96
CA ALA A 125 -10.53 8.19 8.17
C ALA A 125 -12.04 7.94 8.40
N PRO A 126 -12.42 6.76 8.93
CA PRO A 126 -13.82 6.42 9.13
C PRO A 126 -14.47 7.28 10.23
N VAL A 127 -15.69 7.75 9.96
CA VAL A 127 -16.51 8.57 10.88
C VAL A 127 -17.77 7.79 11.27
N PHE A 128 -18.04 7.72 12.57
CA PHE A 128 -19.20 7.05 13.15
C PHE A 128 -19.96 8.03 14.04
N ASN A 129 -21.18 8.40 13.63
CA ASN A 129 -21.99 9.42 14.31
C ASN A 129 -22.45 8.97 15.70
N ASN A 130 -22.77 7.67 15.85
CA ASN A 130 -23.25 7.07 17.10
C ASN A 130 -22.19 6.19 17.78
N GLY A 131 -20.92 6.32 17.38
CA GLY A 131 -19.82 5.50 17.88
C GLY A 131 -19.77 4.11 17.22
N ARG A 132 -18.56 3.65 16.88
CA ARG A 132 -18.35 2.40 16.14
C ARG A 132 -18.92 1.16 16.85
N ALA A 133 -18.78 1.10 18.18
CA ALA A 133 -19.29 0.00 19.01
C ALA A 133 -20.81 -0.22 18.90
N SER A 134 -21.57 0.78 18.45
CA SER A 134 -23.02 0.67 18.23
C SER A 134 -23.40 0.06 16.87
N THR A 135 -22.41 -0.24 16.03
CA THR A 135 -22.63 -0.73 14.65
C THR A 135 -22.28 -2.21 14.54
N SER A 136 -23.04 -2.97 13.75
CA SER A 136 -22.77 -4.39 13.48
C SER A 136 -22.48 -4.61 12.00
N GLY A 137 -21.51 -5.47 11.72
CA GLY A 137 -21.27 -5.95 10.36
C GLY A 137 -22.43 -6.84 9.93
N LYS A 138 -22.94 -6.64 8.72
CA LYS A 138 -24.04 -7.42 8.15
C LYS A 138 -23.50 -8.51 7.25
N ILE A 139 -23.88 -9.75 7.53
CA ILE A 139 -23.49 -10.95 6.81
C ILE A 139 -24.79 -11.58 6.28
N THR A 140 -25.09 -11.34 5.01
CA THR A 140 -26.31 -11.82 4.36
C THR A 140 -26.07 -13.16 3.70
N ASN A 141 -26.95 -14.12 3.98
CA ASN A 141 -26.92 -15.50 3.54
C ASN A 141 -25.56 -16.18 3.78
N PRO A 142 -25.12 -16.30 5.04
CA PRO A 142 -23.87 -16.98 5.37
C PRO A 142 -23.95 -18.45 4.97
N PHE A 143 -22.82 -19.02 4.59
CA PHE A 143 -22.73 -20.42 4.21
C PHE A 143 -21.40 -21.05 4.59
N MET A 144 -21.48 -22.36 4.79
CA MET A 144 -20.37 -23.29 4.92
C MET A 144 -20.28 -24.10 3.64
N GLU A 145 -19.07 -24.32 3.10
CA GLU A 145 -18.91 -25.14 1.90
C GLU A 145 -17.72 -26.09 2.03
N PHE A 146 -17.93 -27.35 1.65
CA PHE A 146 -16.92 -28.40 1.65
C PHE A 146 -16.46 -28.73 0.24
N ALA A 147 -15.15 -28.79 0.04
CA ALA A 147 -14.55 -29.37 -1.16
C ALA A 147 -14.31 -30.86 -0.91
N ILE A 148 -14.87 -31.73 -1.76
CA ILE A 148 -14.81 -33.18 -1.59
C ILE A 148 -14.28 -33.82 -2.88
N SER A 149 -13.20 -34.60 -2.77
CA SER A 149 -12.71 -35.41 -3.89
C SER A 149 -13.49 -36.72 -4.01
N ASN A 150 -13.70 -37.17 -5.24
CA ASN A 150 -14.43 -38.40 -5.56
C ASN A 150 -15.81 -38.47 -4.87
N PRO A 151 -16.66 -37.44 -4.99
CA PRO A 151 -17.92 -37.37 -4.24
C PRO A 151 -18.84 -38.56 -4.53
N ASN A 152 -18.75 -39.17 -5.71
CA ASN A 152 -19.58 -40.30 -6.12
C ASN A 152 -19.05 -41.68 -5.66
N SER A 153 -17.88 -41.76 -5.00
CA SER A 153 -17.29 -43.02 -4.54
C SER A 153 -17.25 -43.07 -3.01
N ALA A 154 -18.05 -43.95 -2.39
CA ALA A 154 -18.11 -44.05 -0.94
C ALA A 154 -16.76 -44.44 -0.29
N SER A 155 -15.92 -45.21 -0.98
CA SER A 155 -14.62 -45.67 -0.46
C SER A 155 -13.47 -44.70 -0.71
N LEU A 156 -13.60 -43.79 -1.68
CA LEU A 156 -12.54 -42.84 -2.07
C LEU A 156 -12.92 -41.38 -1.78
N ARG A 157 -14.11 -41.14 -1.19
CA ARG A 157 -14.60 -39.81 -0.84
C ARG A 157 -13.74 -39.23 0.27
N GLU A 158 -13.23 -38.01 0.05
CA GLU A 158 -12.38 -37.35 1.02
C GLU A 158 -12.60 -35.84 1.03
N VAL A 159 -12.71 -35.24 2.22
CA VAL A 159 -12.81 -33.79 2.39
C VAL A 159 -11.45 -33.15 2.13
N LYS A 160 -11.34 -32.37 1.06
CA LYS A 160 -10.12 -31.64 0.68
C LYS A 160 -10.05 -30.23 1.27
N GLY A 161 -11.18 -29.65 1.62
CA GLY A 161 -11.23 -28.35 2.29
C GLY A 161 -12.60 -27.98 2.82
N LEU A 162 -12.62 -26.92 3.62
CA LEU A 162 -13.78 -26.28 4.20
C LEU A 162 -13.62 -24.77 4.05
N ARG A 163 -14.68 -24.06 3.65
CA ARG A 163 -14.74 -22.61 3.71
C ARG A 163 -15.99 -22.11 4.41
N PHE A 164 -15.85 -20.92 4.98
CA PHE A 164 -16.93 -20.10 5.51
C PHE A 164 -16.99 -18.81 4.71
N SER A 165 -18.17 -18.45 4.25
CA SER A 165 -18.39 -17.26 3.43
C SER A 165 -19.83 -16.79 3.59
N ALA A 166 -20.22 -15.77 2.86
CA ALA A 166 -21.59 -15.31 2.77
C ALA A 166 -21.85 -14.83 1.35
N GLU A 167 -23.12 -14.80 0.96
CA GLU A 167 -23.46 -14.16 -0.30
C GLU A 167 -23.06 -12.70 -0.23
N LYS A 168 -23.36 -11.96 0.84
CA LYS A 168 -22.94 -10.56 0.97
C LYS A 168 -22.38 -10.24 2.34
N ILE A 169 -21.28 -9.48 2.36
CA ILE A 169 -20.69 -8.92 3.58
C ILE A 169 -20.68 -7.40 3.45
N GLN A 170 -21.18 -6.73 4.49
CA GLN A 170 -21.11 -5.29 4.68
C GLN A 170 -20.57 -5.02 6.09
N ALA A 171 -19.26 -4.90 6.19
CA ALA A 171 -18.59 -4.75 7.48
C ALA A 171 -17.28 -3.98 7.34
N LEU A 172 -16.83 -3.36 8.43
CA LEU A 172 -15.47 -2.85 8.54
C LEU A 172 -14.66 -3.83 9.37
N LEU A 173 -13.66 -4.45 8.74
CA LEU A 173 -12.61 -5.17 9.44
C LEU A 173 -11.51 -4.17 9.80
N SER A 174 -11.09 -4.13 11.05
CA SER A 174 -9.89 -3.38 11.44
C SER A 174 -8.89 -4.24 12.18
N ALA A 175 -7.61 -3.97 11.93
CA ALA A 175 -6.52 -4.66 12.58
C ALA A 175 -5.59 -3.65 13.24
N GLY A 176 -5.22 -3.93 14.49
CA GLY A 176 -4.36 -3.06 15.28
C GLY A 176 -5.10 -1.97 16.05
N LEU A 177 -4.35 -1.27 16.91
CA LEU A 177 -4.88 -0.23 17.80
C LEU A 177 -4.41 1.16 17.43
N ASP A 178 -3.21 1.28 16.87
CA ASP A 178 -2.53 2.56 16.66
C ASP A 178 -1.82 2.60 15.31
N ASN A 179 -2.09 3.66 14.53
CA ASN A 179 -1.38 3.96 13.29
C ASN A 179 -0.05 4.66 13.63
N ASN A 180 1.00 3.87 13.87
CA ASN A 180 2.32 4.38 14.28
C ASN A 180 3.22 4.69 13.07
N PRO A 181 4.24 5.56 13.22
CA PRO A 181 5.21 5.86 12.16
C PRO A 181 6.16 4.70 11.83
N VAL A 182 6.17 3.65 12.65
CA VAL A 182 6.99 2.45 12.47
C VAL A 182 6.08 1.24 12.49
N ALA A 183 6.30 0.31 11.56
CA ALA A 183 5.58 -0.95 11.49
C ALA A 183 5.71 -1.74 12.81
N SER A 184 4.58 -2.28 13.29
CA SER A 184 4.53 -3.00 14.55
C SER A 184 4.80 -4.49 14.34
N THR A 185 5.59 -5.09 15.23
CA THR A 185 5.81 -6.54 15.30
C THR A 185 4.86 -7.25 16.27
N THR A 186 3.97 -6.49 16.93
CA THR A 186 3.06 -7.01 17.96
C THR A 186 1.62 -6.51 17.81
N ASP A 187 1.31 -5.80 16.72
CA ASP A 187 -0.01 -5.18 16.52
C ASP A 187 -0.41 -5.17 15.03
N GLY A 188 -1.70 -5.22 14.71
CA GLY A 188 -2.18 -5.30 13.33
C GLY A 188 -1.99 -6.67 12.67
N ILE A 189 -2.01 -6.70 11.33
CA ILE A 189 -1.81 -7.94 10.55
C ILE A 189 -0.32 -8.29 10.56
N GLN A 190 0.04 -9.36 11.26
CA GLN A 190 1.41 -9.83 11.36
C GLN A 190 1.76 -10.78 10.22
N ARG A 191 0.80 -11.63 9.82
CA ARG A 191 0.94 -12.57 8.70
C ARG A 191 -0.42 -12.81 8.05
N LEU A 192 -0.43 -12.89 6.72
CA LEU A 192 -1.62 -13.21 5.94
C LEU A 192 -1.27 -14.21 4.81
N SER A 193 -1.79 -15.42 4.93
CA SER A 193 -2.01 -16.32 3.80
C SER A 193 -3.36 -16.00 3.19
N GLY A 194 -3.38 -15.50 1.96
CA GLY A 194 -4.61 -14.99 1.40
C GLY A 194 -4.49 -14.30 0.06
N PHE A 195 -5.63 -13.79 -0.37
CA PHE A 195 -5.83 -13.02 -1.58
C PHE A 195 -6.60 -11.74 -1.25
N MET A 196 -6.07 -10.57 -1.61
CA MET A 196 -6.75 -9.30 -1.40
C MET A 196 -6.49 -8.39 -2.60
N GLN A 197 -7.55 -7.91 -3.23
CA GLN A 197 -7.45 -6.87 -4.24
C GLN A 197 -7.46 -5.50 -3.56
N ILE A 198 -6.57 -4.61 -3.97
CA ILE A 198 -6.55 -3.21 -3.55
C ILE A 198 -6.95 -2.35 -4.74
N ALA A 199 -7.96 -1.50 -4.54
CA ALA A 199 -8.39 -0.57 -5.56
C ALA A 199 -7.31 0.48 -5.85
N GLY A 200 -7.25 0.93 -7.10
CA GLY A 200 -6.39 2.06 -7.47
C GLY A 200 -6.72 3.30 -6.66
N THR A 201 -5.69 4.03 -6.26
CA THR A 201 -5.82 5.20 -5.38
C THR A 201 -4.79 6.27 -5.73
N SER A 202 -4.91 7.44 -5.11
CA SER A 202 -3.97 8.54 -5.24
C SER A 202 -3.48 8.99 -3.87
N GLY A 203 -2.38 9.71 -3.83
CA GLY A 203 -1.82 10.19 -2.60
C GLY A 203 -0.91 11.38 -2.80
N THR A 204 -0.48 11.94 -1.67
CA THR A 204 0.53 12.99 -1.63
C THR A 204 1.63 12.57 -0.67
N ALA A 205 2.86 12.89 -1.04
CA ALA A 205 4.02 12.69 -0.19
C ALA A 205 4.92 13.93 -0.24
N LYS A 206 5.69 14.14 0.81
CA LYS A 206 6.65 15.25 0.89
C LYS A 206 8.03 14.71 1.22
N THR A 207 9.08 15.29 0.65
CA THR A 207 10.45 15.01 1.08
C THR A 207 10.81 15.82 2.32
N GLN A 208 11.75 15.33 3.13
CA GLN A 208 12.42 16.16 4.12
C GLN A 208 13.37 17.14 3.40
N GLU A 209 13.51 18.36 3.93
CA GLU A 209 14.59 19.25 3.50
C GLU A 209 15.95 18.60 3.77
N THR A 210 16.87 18.70 2.81
CA THR A 210 18.20 18.09 2.92
C THR A 210 19.28 18.94 2.24
N LYS A 211 20.54 18.56 2.44
CA LYS A 211 21.69 19.12 1.73
C LYS A 211 22.16 18.15 0.65
N PHE A 212 22.41 18.70 -0.53
CA PHE A 212 22.88 17.99 -1.72
C PHE A 212 24.28 18.45 -2.09
N GLY A 213 25.05 17.58 -2.75
CA GLY A 213 26.40 17.91 -3.20
C GLY A 213 27.47 17.82 -2.11
N LEU A 214 27.18 17.11 -1.01
CA LEU A 214 28.08 16.86 0.10
C LEU A 214 28.38 15.36 0.25
N ALA A 215 29.44 15.04 0.99
CA ALA A 215 29.72 13.66 1.36
C ALA A 215 28.62 13.17 2.31
N SER A 216 27.96 12.07 1.97
CA SER A 216 26.98 11.47 2.85
C SER A 216 27.66 10.90 4.10
N LYS A 217 26.95 11.00 5.23
CA LYS A 217 27.35 10.42 6.52
C LYS A 217 26.77 9.02 6.73
N GLU A 218 26.04 8.50 5.75
CA GLU A 218 25.46 7.15 5.81
C GLU A 218 26.55 6.08 5.73
N PRO A 219 26.42 4.97 6.48
CA PRO A 219 27.35 3.85 6.40
C PRO A 219 27.52 3.32 4.97
N GLY A 220 28.76 3.19 4.52
CA GLY A 220 29.08 2.68 3.18
C GLY A 220 28.99 3.70 2.04
N ALA A 221 28.63 4.96 2.34
CA ALA A 221 28.65 6.03 1.33
C ALA A 221 30.08 6.38 0.90
N GLY A 222 30.28 6.57 -0.40
CA GLY A 222 31.51 7.09 -0.97
C GLY A 222 31.62 8.60 -0.80
N VAL A 223 32.84 9.10 -0.56
CA VAL A 223 33.10 10.54 -0.38
C VAL A 223 32.68 11.39 -1.57
N ASN A 224 32.64 10.82 -2.79
CA ASN A 224 32.31 11.52 -4.02
C ASN A 224 30.94 11.11 -4.60
N ASP A 225 30.09 10.42 -3.83
CA ASP A 225 28.81 9.89 -4.35
C ASP A 225 27.87 10.98 -4.86
N GLN A 226 27.91 12.17 -4.27
CA GLN A 226 27.10 13.32 -4.68
C GLN A 226 27.92 14.39 -5.41
N GLN A 227 29.09 14.04 -5.92
CA GLN A 227 29.93 14.97 -6.69
C GLN A 227 29.23 15.36 -8.00
N LEU A 228 29.22 16.65 -8.29
CA LEU A 228 28.66 17.24 -9.50
C LEU A 228 29.78 17.61 -10.45
N GLN A 229 29.58 17.40 -11.74
CA GLN A 229 30.45 17.93 -12.77
C GLN A 229 29.64 18.62 -13.85
N GLY A 230 30.27 19.53 -14.57
CA GLY A 230 29.64 20.25 -15.66
C GLY A 230 30.59 21.21 -16.34
N TYR A 231 30.07 21.92 -17.33
CA TYR A 231 30.80 23.00 -17.98
C TYR A 231 30.29 24.37 -17.54
N ALA A 232 31.21 25.31 -17.36
CA ALA A 232 30.96 26.73 -17.16
C ALA A 232 31.58 27.53 -18.32
N ASP A 233 30.96 28.65 -18.68
CA ASP A 233 31.47 29.61 -19.66
C ASP A 233 32.16 30.75 -18.93
N LEU A 234 33.40 31.02 -19.28
CA LEU A 234 34.13 32.19 -18.83
C LEU A 234 34.43 33.07 -20.03
N HIS A 235 33.80 34.23 -20.07
CA HIS A 235 34.02 35.24 -21.07
C HIS A 235 34.41 36.56 -20.42
N VAL A 236 35.70 36.90 -20.48
CA VAL A 236 36.24 38.15 -19.96
C VAL A 236 36.94 38.88 -21.09
N CYS A 237 36.61 40.15 -21.25
CA CYS A 237 37.20 41.01 -22.27
C CYS A 237 37.58 42.38 -21.68
N ALA A 238 38.64 42.99 -22.21
CA ALA A 238 39.08 44.35 -21.92
C ALA A 238 38.60 45.33 -23.00
N LEU A 239 38.62 46.63 -22.67
CA LEU A 239 38.42 47.75 -23.62
C LEU A 239 37.17 47.58 -24.50
N PHE A 240 35.97 47.64 -23.91
CA PHE A 240 34.69 47.47 -24.63
C PHE A 240 34.60 46.17 -25.45
N CYS A 241 35.19 45.08 -24.95
CA CYS A 241 35.22 43.78 -25.62
C CYS A 241 36.01 43.72 -26.93
N ILE A 242 36.93 44.66 -27.14
CA ILE A 242 37.83 44.69 -28.29
C ILE A 242 39.01 43.71 -28.10
N LEU A 243 39.41 43.44 -26.85
CA LEU A 243 40.49 42.50 -26.52
C LEU A 243 39.98 41.38 -25.60
N PRO A 244 39.86 40.12 -26.07
CA PRO A 244 39.50 39.01 -25.18
C PRO A 244 40.65 38.72 -24.21
N ILE A 245 40.35 38.67 -22.91
CA ILE A 245 41.26 38.23 -21.85
C ILE A 245 41.13 36.71 -21.67
N ALA A 246 39.89 36.21 -21.62
CA ALA A 246 39.57 34.79 -21.59
C ALA A 246 38.24 34.55 -22.30
N ASP A 247 38.16 33.53 -23.16
CA ASP A 247 36.91 33.05 -23.75
C ASP A 247 37.04 31.53 -23.81
N THR A 248 36.50 30.86 -22.79
CA THR A 248 36.75 29.44 -22.58
C THR A 248 35.60 28.74 -21.88
N ASN A 249 35.39 27.47 -22.26
CA ASN A 249 34.65 26.54 -21.44
C ASN A 249 35.59 25.99 -20.36
N ILE A 250 35.10 25.85 -19.13
CA ILE A 250 35.84 25.29 -18.00
C ILE A 250 35.02 24.13 -17.47
N ARG A 251 35.65 22.95 -17.34
CA ARG A 251 35.01 21.84 -16.63
C ARG A 251 35.17 22.07 -15.15
N PHE A 252 34.09 21.96 -14.40
CA PHE A 252 34.13 22.00 -12.96
C PHE A 252 33.82 20.63 -12.37
N VAL A 253 34.39 20.37 -11.20
CA VAL A 253 34.09 19.19 -10.38
C VAL A 253 33.87 19.66 -8.95
N SER A 254 32.70 19.37 -8.37
CA SER A 254 32.41 19.81 -7.01
C SER A 254 33.20 19.03 -5.96
N ARG A 255 33.55 19.72 -4.88
CA ARG A 255 34.10 19.10 -3.67
C ARG A 255 32.96 18.83 -2.71
N THR A 256 33.05 17.68 -2.05
CA THR A 256 32.05 17.16 -1.11
C THR A 256 32.51 17.26 0.36
N GLY A 257 33.72 17.80 0.60
CA GLY A 257 34.32 18.00 1.93
C GLY A 257 33.91 19.33 2.60
N SER A 258 34.59 19.66 3.71
CA SER A 258 34.26 20.80 4.59
C SER A 258 34.26 22.19 3.94
N ASP A 259 34.90 22.33 2.79
CA ASP A 259 35.00 23.61 2.07
C ASP A 259 33.71 23.93 1.28
N SER A 260 32.77 22.98 1.23
CA SER A 260 31.45 23.09 0.61
C SER A 260 30.37 22.99 1.70
N THR A 261 29.35 23.82 1.60
CA THR A 261 28.16 23.75 2.48
C THR A 261 26.98 23.06 1.78
N GLY A 262 27.16 22.69 0.51
CA GLY A 262 26.17 22.01 -0.30
C GLY A 262 25.09 22.94 -0.84
N ILE A 263 24.09 22.32 -1.46
CA ILE A 263 22.91 22.96 -2.02
C ILE A 263 21.71 22.53 -1.18
N THR A 264 20.91 23.46 -0.69
CA THR A 264 19.65 23.13 -0.02
C THR A 264 18.67 22.58 -1.03
N VAL A 265 18.15 21.40 -0.73
CA VAL A 265 16.99 20.83 -1.43
C VAL A 265 15.81 20.95 -0.46
N PRO A 266 14.86 21.85 -0.72
CA PRO A 266 13.74 22.08 0.18
C PRO A 266 12.79 20.88 0.19
N SER A 267 11.90 20.85 1.18
CA SER A 267 10.77 19.91 1.17
C SER A 267 9.88 20.16 -0.05
N VAL A 268 9.77 19.17 -0.94
CA VAL A 268 8.91 19.21 -2.11
C VAL A 268 7.77 18.21 -1.97
N SER A 269 6.57 18.62 -2.39
CA SER A 269 5.38 17.76 -2.37
C SER A 269 5.17 17.15 -3.75
N ALA A 270 4.84 15.86 -3.78
CA ALA A 270 4.55 15.11 -4.99
C ALA A 270 3.21 14.40 -4.86
N ASN A 271 2.37 14.53 -5.90
CA ASN A 271 1.18 13.71 -6.04
C ASN A 271 1.55 12.42 -6.78
N PHE A 272 0.94 11.31 -6.40
CA PHE A 272 1.11 10.04 -7.08
C PHE A 272 -0.21 9.31 -7.25
N ASN A 273 -0.27 8.47 -8.27
CA ASN A 273 -1.36 7.52 -8.50
C ASN A 273 -0.79 6.10 -8.36
N LEU A 274 -1.55 5.24 -7.70
CA LEU A 274 -1.31 3.82 -7.60
C LEU A 274 -2.38 3.11 -8.42
N ASP A 275 -1.93 2.28 -9.35
CA ASP A 275 -2.81 1.36 -10.07
C ASP A 275 -3.33 0.28 -9.11
N PRO A 276 -4.49 -0.34 -9.40
CA PRO A 276 -4.97 -1.48 -8.63
C PRO A 276 -3.93 -2.59 -8.58
N PHE A 277 -3.76 -3.21 -7.42
CA PHE A 277 -2.80 -4.29 -7.21
C PHE A 277 -3.37 -5.36 -6.30
N VAL A 278 -2.66 -6.48 -6.17
CA VAL A 278 -3.12 -7.64 -5.41
C VAL A 278 -2.08 -8.01 -4.36
N VAL A 279 -2.53 -8.32 -3.16
CA VAL A 279 -1.75 -9.04 -2.15
C VAL A 279 -2.17 -10.50 -2.21
N ASN A 280 -1.34 -11.35 -2.82
CA ASN A 280 -1.59 -12.78 -2.96
C ASN A 280 -0.37 -13.57 -2.48
N GLY A 281 -0.60 -14.60 -1.66
CA GLY A 281 0.44 -15.55 -1.31
C GLY A 281 0.28 -16.16 0.07
N VAL A 282 1.27 -16.96 0.45
CA VAL A 282 1.33 -17.66 1.74
C VAL A 282 2.16 -16.83 2.71
N ARG A 283 1.59 -16.54 3.89
CA ARG A 283 2.24 -15.86 5.02
C ARG A 283 2.92 -14.54 4.65
N LYS A 284 2.27 -13.73 3.79
CA LYS A 284 2.75 -12.40 3.45
C LYS A 284 2.80 -11.54 4.71
N THR A 285 3.86 -10.74 4.81
CA THR A 285 4.08 -9.72 5.86
C THR A 285 3.97 -8.31 5.31
N ASP A 286 4.04 -8.17 3.99
CA ASP A 286 4.11 -6.90 3.28
C ASP A 286 3.20 -6.93 2.04
N ALA A 287 2.64 -5.76 1.74
CA ALA A 287 2.05 -5.41 0.46
C ALA A 287 3.11 -4.69 -0.37
N GLU A 288 3.34 -5.16 -1.60
CA GLU A 288 4.45 -4.71 -2.44
C GLU A 288 3.91 -4.25 -3.79
N ILE A 289 4.30 -3.04 -4.19
CA ILE A 289 4.02 -2.50 -5.53
C ILE A 289 5.34 -2.02 -6.10
N TYR A 290 5.67 -2.51 -7.29
CA TYR A 290 6.94 -2.23 -7.94
C TYR A 290 6.76 -1.34 -9.17
N ASN A 291 7.79 -0.58 -9.50
CA ASN A 291 7.88 0.19 -10.75
C ASN A 291 6.82 1.29 -10.93
N ILE A 292 6.37 1.94 -9.86
CA ILE A 292 5.52 3.13 -9.96
C ILE A 292 6.32 4.24 -10.64
N LYS A 293 5.86 4.73 -11.79
CA LYS A 293 6.53 5.81 -12.53
C LYS A 293 5.84 7.14 -12.26
N THR A 294 6.62 8.14 -11.86
CA THR A 294 6.14 9.51 -11.69
C THR A 294 7.21 10.52 -12.09
N ARG A 295 6.84 11.80 -12.19
CA ARG A 295 7.75 12.88 -12.56
C ARG A 295 7.58 14.04 -11.60
N LEU A 296 8.69 14.57 -11.10
CA LEU A 296 8.71 15.85 -10.39
C LEU A 296 9.01 16.97 -11.38
N ASP A 297 8.06 17.90 -11.53
CA ASP A 297 8.17 18.96 -12.51
C ASP A 297 9.27 19.98 -12.15
N SER A 298 9.38 20.35 -10.88
CA SER A 298 10.37 21.31 -10.42
C SER A 298 10.75 21.13 -8.95
N ILE A 299 12.05 21.14 -8.69
CA ILE A 299 12.67 21.18 -7.36
C ILE A 299 13.51 22.47 -7.30
N PRO A 300 13.07 23.51 -6.58
CA PRO A 300 13.84 24.74 -6.47
C PRO A 300 15.11 24.52 -5.66
N ILE A 301 16.24 25.00 -6.16
CA ILE A 301 17.56 24.92 -5.49
C ILE A 301 18.14 26.32 -5.18
N ALA A 302 17.27 27.34 -5.28
CA ALA A 302 17.48 28.71 -4.85
C ALA A 302 16.10 29.34 -4.60
N ALA A 303 16.09 30.57 -4.08
CA ALA A 303 14.86 31.35 -4.01
C ALA A 303 14.22 31.48 -5.39
N ASN A 304 12.89 31.56 -5.46
CA ASN A 304 12.16 31.64 -6.74
C ASN A 304 11.02 32.67 -6.71
N GLY A 305 11.09 33.64 -5.79
CA GLY A 305 10.04 34.63 -5.57
C GLY A 305 8.79 34.10 -4.84
N ALA A 306 8.65 32.79 -4.63
CA ALA A 306 7.55 32.24 -3.84
C ALA A 306 7.84 32.34 -2.33
N ALA A 307 6.81 32.66 -1.54
CA ALA A 307 6.92 32.74 -0.09
C ALA A 307 7.37 31.41 0.57
N ALA A 308 7.12 30.27 -0.10
CA ALA A 308 7.52 28.94 0.37
C ALA A 308 9.03 28.70 0.30
N TYR A 309 9.77 29.42 -0.54
CA TYR A 309 11.21 29.23 -0.76
C TYR A 309 11.96 30.57 -0.68
N PRO A 310 12.04 31.18 0.52
CA PRO A 310 12.67 32.48 0.72
C PRO A 310 14.20 32.41 0.57
N SER A 311 14.83 33.55 0.29
CA SER A 311 16.30 33.67 0.13
C SER A 311 17.10 33.27 1.37
N SER A 312 16.51 33.39 2.57
CA SER A 312 17.14 32.99 3.84
C SER A 312 17.42 31.48 3.92
N MET A 313 16.60 30.65 3.28
CA MET A 313 16.76 29.19 3.24
C MET A 313 18.07 28.78 2.56
N PHE A 314 18.42 29.48 1.48
CA PHE A 314 19.60 29.19 0.64
C PHE A 314 20.78 30.10 0.97
N ALA A 315 20.71 30.89 2.05
CA ALA A 315 21.70 31.93 2.34
C ALA A 315 23.13 31.37 2.46
N ASN A 316 23.24 30.20 3.08
CA ASN A 316 24.50 29.53 3.38
C ASN A 316 24.98 28.56 2.30
N ASP A 317 24.25 28.41 1.18
CA ASP A 317 24.59 27.43 0.15
C ASP A 317 25.78 27.90 -0.68
N GLN A 318 26.82 27.08 -0.68
CA GLN A 318 28.08 27.32 -1.38
C GLN A 318 28.66 25.97 -1.78
N LEU A 319 28.85 25.78 -3.09
CA LEU A 319 29.53 24.63 -3.65
C LEU A 319 30.95 25.01 -4.01
N ARG A 320 31.93 24.38 -3.36
CA ARG A 320 33.33 24.48 -3.78
C ARG A 320 33.54 23.59 -4.99
N VAL A 321 34.24 24.09 -6.01
CA VAL A 321 34.56 23.28 -7.20
C VAL A 321 36.01 23.46 -7.60
N ASP A 322 36.58 22.40 -8.16
CA ASP A 322 37.86 22.39 -8.87
C ASP A 322 37.63 22.67 -10.35
N LEU A 323 38.52 23.44 -10.96
CA LEU A 323 38.41 23.92 -12.33
C LEU A 323 39.46 23.23 -13.21
N PHE A 324 39.04 22.74 -14.38
CA PHE A 324 39.87 22.01 -15.34
C PHE A 324 39.71 22.60 -16.75
N CYS A 325 40.84 22.68 -17.47
CA CYS A 325 40.94 23.18 -18.85
C CYS A 325 40.91 22.05 -19.89
N ASP A 326 40.08 21.05 -19.65
CA ASP A 326 39.87 19.90 -20.53
C ASP A 326 38.47 19.91 -21.18
N ALA A 327 37.71 21.00 -21.01
CA ALA A 327 36.40 21.16 -21.62
C ALA A 327 36.51 21.30 -23.15
N PRO A 328 35.57 20.69 -23.92
CA PRO A 328 35.54 20.87 -25.37
C PRO A 328 35.15 22.30 -25.76
N GLY A 329 35.60 22.74 -26.95
CA GLY A 329 35.21 24.01 -27.54
C GLY A 329 36.19 25.15 -27.25
N LYS A 330 35.68 26.28 -26.77
CA LYS A 330 36.48 27.48 -26.48
C LYS A 330 37.52 27.18 -25.41
N SER A 331 38.78 27.58 -25.62
CA SER A 331 39.90 27.28 -24.71
C SER A 331 40.83 28.47 -24.42
N TYR A 332 40.50 29.65 -24.97
CA TYR A 332 41.38 30.81 -24.90
C TYR A 332 41.48 31.35 -23.47
N GLY A 333 42.70 31.42 -22.93
CA GLY A 333 42.98 31.98 -21.59
C GLY A 333 42.72 31.03 -20.41
N CYS A 334 42.22 29.81 -20.63
CA CYS A 334 41.86 28.89 -19.54
C CYS A 334 43.05 28.53 -18.63
N GLY A 335 44.20 28.20 -19.23
CA GLY A 335 45.40 27.81 -18.47
C GLY A 335 45.88 28.91 -17.54
N LEU A 336 45.73 30.18 -17.93
CA LEU A 336 46.09 31.32 -17.08
C LEU A 336 45.14 31.46 -15.89
N VAL A 337 43.84 31.34 -16.14
CA VAL A 337 42.82 31.46 -15.08
C VAL A 337 42.95 30.35 -14.06
N THR A 338 43.08 29.10 -14.51
CA THR A 338 43.22 27.93 -13.61
C THR A 338 44.57 27.88 -12.89
N ALA A 339 45.65 28.41 -13.48
CA ALA A 339 46.94 28.54 -12.80
C ALA A 339 46.88 29.55 -11.64
N LEU A 340 46.14 30.66 -11.80
CA LEU A 340 45.95 31.66 -10.74
C LEU A 340 44.93 31.22 -9.70
N LYS A 341 43.86 30.55 -10.14
CA LYS A 341 42.76 30.11 -9.30
C LYS A 341 42.23 28.74 -9.75
N PRO A 342 42.78 27.63 -9.23
CA PRO A 342 42.41 26.27 -9.65
C PRO A 342 41.03 25.83 -9.13
N ASN A 343 40.38 26.65 -8.32
CA ASN A 343 39.13 26.30 -7.66
C ASN A 343 38.25 27.54 -7.43
N ALA A 344 36.94 27.39 -7.53
CA ALA A 344 35.97 28.48 -7.28
C ALA A 344 34.94 28.09 -6.21
N LYS A 345 34.21 29.08 -5.69
CA LYS A 345 32.99 28.89 -4.90
C LYS A 345 31.81 29.30 -5.77
N PHE A 346 30.79 28.47 -5.82
CA PHE A 346 29.57 28.72 -6.60
C PHE A 346 28.36 28.77 -5.69
N LYS A 347 27.43 29.67 -5.99
CA LYS A 347 26.12 29.78 -5.37
C LYS A 347 25.05 29.81 -6.45
N MET A 348 23.92 29.17 -6.17
CA MET A 348 22.77 29.17 -7.06
C MET A 348 22.07 30.53 -6.97
N ALA A 349 21.93 31.20 -8.11
CA ALA A 349 21.19 32.46 -8.20
C ALA A 349 19.66 32.21 -8.17
N GLU A 350 18.89 33.26 -7.90
CA GLU A 350 17.43 33.20 -7.86
C GLU A 350 16.85 32.58 -9.16
N GLY A 351 15.87 31.69 -8.98
CA GLY A 351 15.21 30.94 -10.04
C GLY A 351 15.94 29.68 -10.50
N SER A 352 17.01 29.26 -9.81
CA SER A 352 17.67 27.98 -10.08
C SER A 352 16.80 26.79 -9.65
N ALA A 353 16.75 25.73 -10.47
CA ALA A 353 15.89 24.57 -10.24
C ALA A 353 16.42 23.29 -10.92
N ILE A 354 16.01 22.13 -10.40
CA ILE A 354 16.04 20.85 -11.10
C ILE A 354 14.64 20.60 -11.66
N GLN A 355 14.53 20.29 -12.95
CA GLN A 355 13.24 20.12 -13.62
C GLN A 355 13.08 18.74 -14.23
N ASN A 356 11.82 18.30 -14.36
CA ASN A 356 11.42 17.07 -15.05
C ASN A 356 12.16 15.81 -14.60
N LEU A 357 12.33 15.63 -13.28
CA LEU A 357 12.99 14.45 -12.72
C LEU A 357 12.04 13.24 -12.81
N ASN A 358 12.33 12.28 -13.69
CA ASN A 358 11.59 11.03 -13.76
C ASN A 358 12.03 10.08 -12.64
N LEU A 359 11.06 9.55 -11.90
CA LEU A 359 11.24 8.66 -10.76
C LEU A 359 10.66 7.28 -11.04
N LYS A 360 11.34 6.27 -10.52
CA LYS A 360 10.86 4.89 -10.39
C LYS A 360 10.76 4.55 -8.91
N ILE A 361 9.55 4.31 -8.44
CA ILE A 361 9.25 4.11 -7.03
C ILE A 361 8.80 2.67 -6.79
N ASP A 362 9.41 2.02 -5.81
CA ASP A 362 8.88 0.79 -5.23
C ASP A 362 8.27 1.14 -3.87
N PHE A 363 7.03 0.70 -3.64
CA PHE A 363 6.29 0.92 -2.42
C PHE A 363 6.10 -0.42 -1.70
N VAL A 364 6.73 -0.56 -0.53
CA VAL A 364 6.65 -1.77 0.30
C VAL A 364 6.07 -1.38 1.65
N GLN A 365 4.88 -1.84 1.94
CA GLN A 365 4.16 -1.50 3.17
C GLN A 365 3.92 -2.77 3.98
N SER A 366 4.38 -2.78 5.23
CA SER A 366 4.04 -3.85 6.16
C SER A 366 2.52 -3.97 6.29
N LEU A 367 2.01 -5.20 6.24
CA LEU A 367 0.59 -5.49 6.48
C LEU A 367 0.14 -5.02 7.87
N SER A 368 1.06 -4.92 8.82
CA SER A 368 0.79 -4.38 10.16
C SER A 368 0.32 -2.93 10.13
N MET A 369 0.56 -2.19 9.05
CA MET A 369 0.15 -0.79 8.87
C MET A 369 -1.13 -0.62 8.05
N PHE A 370 -1.77 -1.72 7.65
CA PHE A 370 -3.13 -1.69 7.10
C PHE A 370 -4.11 -1.97 8.23
N HIS A 371 -4.95 -0.99 8.50
CA HIS A 371 -5.77 -0.95 9.71
C HIS A 371 -7.25 -0.94 9.42
N ASN A 372 -7.69 -0.40 8.29
CA ASN A 372 -9.10 -0.31 7.93
C ASN A 372 -9.32 -1.04 6.59
N ILE A 373 -10.09 -2.13 6.62
CA ILE A 373 -10.42 -2.95 5.46
C ILE A 373 -11.95 -2.99 5.33
N PRO A 374 -12.55 -2.08 4.55
CA PRO A 374 -13.97 -2.11 4.27
C PRO A 374 -14.33 -3.32 3.40
N LEU A 375 -15.34 -4.07 3.81
CA LEU A 375 -15.89 -5.21 3.07
C LEU A 375 -17.25 -4.79 2.50
N THR A 376 -17.36 -4.67 1.18
CA THR A 376 -18.59 -4.23 0.48
C THR A 376 -18.84 -5.06 -0.77
N GLY A 377 -19.95 -5.80 -0.85
CA GLY A 377 -20.52 -6.16 -2.17
C GLY A 377 -20.33 -7.59 -2.72
N THR A 378 -19.89 -8.58 -1.92
CA THR A 378 -19.80 -10.05 -2.20
C THR A 378 -18.48 -10.55 -2.84
N GLY A 379 -17.72 -11.55 -2.36
CA GLY A 379 -17.69 -12.30 -1.11
C GLY A 379 -16.23 -12.44 -0.63
N GLY A 380 -16.03 -12.29 0.68
CA GLY A 380 -14.80 -12.70 1.34
C GLY A 380 -15.02 -14.06 1.99
N TYR A 381 -13.98 -14.89 2.03
CA TYR A 381 -14.08 -16.19 2.69
C TYR A 381 -12.86 -16.48 3.55
N LEU A 382 -13.09 -17.29 4.57
CA LEU A 382 -12.03 -17.94 5.34
C LEU A 382 -12.11 -19.44 5.05
N SER A 383 -11.03 -20.03 4.57
CA SER A 383 -10.98 -21.45 4.25
C SER A 383 -9.78 -22.15 4.85
N MET A 384 -9.90 -23.47 4.95
CA MET A 384 -8.82 -24.39 5.23
C MET A 384 -8.86 -25.51 4.20
N GLN A 385 -7.74 -25.79 3.55
CA GLN A 385 -7.64 -26.84 2.55
C GLN A 385 -6.30 -27.57 2.63
N ARG A 386 -6.28 -28.82 2.19
CA ARG A 386 -5.05 -29.64 2.17
C ARG A 386 -4.29 -29.59 0.85
N MET A 387 -4.89 -29.00 -0.17
CA MET A 387 -4.35 -28.90 -1.53
C MET A 387 -4.73 -27.53 -2.10
N ALA A 388 -4.03 -27.09 -3.15
CA ALA A 388 -4.42 -25.89 -3.87
C ALA A 388 -5.81 -26.08 -4.51
N LEU A 389 -6.70 -25.10 -4.35
CA LEU A 389 -8.07 -25.12 -4.85
C LEU A 389 -8.51 -23.73 -5.29
N ILE A 390 -9.37 -23.67 -6.31
CA ILE A 390 -10.18 -22.48 -6.61
C ILE A 390 -11.57 -22.76 -6.05
N TRP A 391 -11.98 -21.97 -5.07
CA TRP A 391 -13.33 -22.08 -4.52
C TRP A 391 -14.37 -21.47 -5.49
N PRO A 392 -15.60 -22.01 -5.59
CA PRO A 392 -16.65 -21.43 -6.42
C PRO A 392 -16.88 -19.94 -6.09
N GLY A 393 -16.80 -19.08 -7.11
CA GLY A 393 -16.93 -17.63 -6.96
C GLY A 393 -15.64 -16.89 -6.55
N ALA A 394 -14.51 -17.58 -6.38
CA ALA A 394 -13.20 -16.94 -6.20
C ALA A 394 -12.75 -16.20 -7.48
N LYS A 395 -11.89 -15.20 -7.32
CA LYS A 395 -11.35 -14.43 -8.45
C LYS A 395 -10.53 -15.31 -9.38
N VAL A 396 -10.85 -15.30 -10.67
CA VAL A 396 -9.98 -15.82 -11.72
C VAL A 396 -9.68 -14.69 -12.70
N ASP A 397 -8.40 -14.41 -12.93
CA ASP A 397 -7.99 -13.43 -13.93
C ASP A 397 -8.36 -13.93 -15.34
N SER A 398 -8.76 -13.02 -16.23
CA SER A 398 -9.18 -13.40 -17.58
C SER A 398 -8.04 -14.07 -18.37
N ALA A 399 -6.79 -13.69 -18.11
CA ALA A 399 -5.61 -14.31 -18.72
C ALA A 399 -5.39 -15.76 -18.23
N ASP A 400 -5.89 -16.10 -17.05
CA ASP A 400 -5.73 -17.41 -16.42
C ASP A 400 -6.92 -18.36 -16.67
N SER A 401 -8.03 -17.84 -17.22
CA SER A 401 -9.31 -18.57 -17.38
C SER A 401 -9.24 -19.88 -18.18
N LEU A 402 -8.24 -20.03 -19.05
CA LEU A 402 -8.02 -21.24 -19.87
C LEU A 402 -6.91 -22.14 -19.32
N LEU A 403 -6.21 -21.74 -18.26
CA LEU A 403 -5.12 -22.52 -17.68
C LEU A 403 -5.68 -23.70 -16.88
N THR A 404 -5.06 -24.86 -17.06
CA THR A 404 -5.46 -26.12 -16.40
C THR A 404 -4.52 -26.54 -15.27
N ASN A 405 -3.42 -25.80 -15.08
CA ASN A 405 -2.48 -26.01 -13.99
C ASN A 405 -2.50 -24.80 -13.05
N LEU A 406 -2.92 -25.02 -11.80
CA LEU A 406 -3.00 -23.98 -10.78
C LEU A 406 -1.66 -23.29 -10.50
N SER A 407 -0.53 -23.99 -10.65
CA SER A 407 0.79 -23.40 -10.42
C SER A 407 1.25 -22.47 -11.54
N SER A 408 0.53 -22.45 -12.67
CA SER A 408 0.81 -21.56 -13.81
C SER A 408 -0.06 -20.30 -13.84
N MET A 409 -1.04 -20.22 -12.95
CA MET A 409 -1.92 -19.05 -12.83
C MET A 409 -1.16 -17.87 -12.21
N SER A 410 -1.49 -16.67 -12.65
CA SER A 410 -0.89 -15.44 -12.16
C SER A 410 -1.30 -15.10 -10.72
N GLU A 411 -0.57 -14.19 -10.09
CA GLU A 411 -0.89 -13.65 -8.76
C GLU A 411 -2.25 -12.91 -8.71
N LYS A 412 -2.87 -12.64 -9.87
CA LYS A 412 -4.19 -12.00 -9.97
C LYS A 412 -5.36 -12.98 -9.83
N THR A 413 -5.08 -14.28 -9.76
CA THR A 413 -6.06 -15.35 -9.53
C THR A 413 -6.00 -15.83 -8.08
N ASP A 414 -7.15 -15.97 -7.45
CA ASP A 414 -7.31 -16.47 -6.09
C ASP A 414 -7.25 -18.01 -6.08
N VAL A 415 -6.02 -18.54 -6.06
CA VAL A 415 -5.76 -19.95 -5.82
C VAL A 415 -5.44 -20.16 -4.34
N ALA A 416 -6.42 -20.66 -3.59
CA ALA A 416 -6.28 -20.94 -2.17
C ALA A 416 -5.26 -22.06 -1.94
N GLN A 417 -4.14 -21.75 -1.27
CA GLN A 417 -3.02 -22.67 -1.05
C GLN A 417 -3.24 -23.60 0.16
N PRO A 418 -2.57 -24.76 0.27
CA PRO A 418 -2.69 -25.62 1.45
C PRO A 418 -2.48 -24.86 2.77
N GLY A 419 -3.33 -25.10 3.76
CA GLY A 419 -3.36 -24.37 5.03
C GLY A 419 -4.60 -23.48 5.17
N TRP A 420 -4.53 -22.49 6.07
CA TRP A 420 -5.57 -21.47 6.17
C TRP A 420 -5.39 -20.39 5.11
N TRP A 421 -6.51 -19.92 4.55
CA TRP A 421 -6.54 -18.91 3.51
C TRP A 421 -7.68 -17.93 3.75
N MET A 422 -7.39 -16.64 3.66
CA MET A 422 -8.38 -15.58 3.77
C MET A 422 -8.41 -14.79 2.46
N SER A 423 -9.57 -14.74 1.82
CA SER A 423 -9.73 -14.08 0.53
C SER A 423 -10.73 -12.95 0.60
N PHE A 424 -10.42 -11.85 -0.10
CA PHE A 424 -11.28 -10.70 -0.34
C PHE A 424 -11.34 -10.46 -1.84
N ASN A 425 -12.43 -10.94 -2.44
CA ASN A 425 -12.62 -10.88 -3.89
C ASN A 425 -12.83 -9.45 -4.39
N ASP A 426 -13.56 -8.59 -3.67
CA ASP A 426 -13.77 -7.22 -4.14
C ASP A 426 -12.58 -6.31 -3.80
N PRO A 427 -12.21 -5.37 -4.69
CA PRO A 427 -11.15 -4.42 -4.41
C PRO A 427 -11.43 -3.59 -3.16
N VAL A 428 -10.53 -3.68 -2.19
CA VAL A 428 -10.55 -2.87 -0.96
C VAL A 428 -10.14 -1.45 -1.34
N GLN A 429 -11.03 -0.49 -1.07
CA GLN A 429 -10.74 0.93 -1.25
C GLN A 429 -10.05 1.47 -0.01
N LEU A 430 -8.77 1.78 -0.14
CA LEU A 430 -8.01 2.40 0.94
C LEU A 430 -8.30 3.90 1.05
N GLY A 431 -8.77 4.56 -0.01
CA GLY A 431 -8.91 6.02 -0.06
C GLY A 431 -7.57 6.71 -0.28
N LYS A 432 -7.53 8.05 -0.16
CA LYS A 432 -6.31 8.82 -0.47
C LYS A 432 -5.17 8.49 0.50
N LEU A 433 -4.01 8.13 -0.05
CA LEU A 433 -2.83 7.72 0.70
C LEU A 433 -1.89 8.92 0.91
N ASN A 434 -2.23 9.81 1.83
CA ASN A 434 -1.34 10.91 2.19
C ASN A 434 -0.32 10.45 3.22
N VAL A 435 0.96 10.60 2.89
CA VAL A 435 2.07 10.32 3.81
C VAL A 435 2.13 11.43 4.85
N THR A 436 2.17 11.04 6.12
CA THR A 436 2.21 11.98 7.25
C THR A 436 3.62 12.50 7.55
N GLN A 437 4.62 11.62 7.48
CA GLN A 437 6.02 11.97 7.76
C GLN A 437 6.77 12.33 6.48
N PRO A 438 7.62 13.37 6.49
CA PRO A 438 8.47 13.66 5.35
C PRO A 438 9.40 12.48 5.02
N ILE A 439 9.49 12.14 3.74
CA ILE A 439 10.38 11.10 3.22
C ILE A 439 11.81 11.60 3.30
N VAL A 440 12.64 10.87 4.05
CA VAL A 440 14.10 11.08 4.07
C VAL A 440 14.69 10.45 2.81
N LEU A 441 15.44 11.25 2.04
CA LEU A 441 16.14 10.76 0.85
C LEU A 441 17.47 10.14 1.27
N ASP A 442 17.70 8.88 0.89
CA ASP A 442 18.96 8.19 1.16
C ASP A 442 20.09 8.64 0.21
N ASN A 443 21.33 8.29 0.54
CA ASN A 443 22.48 8.59 -0.31
C ASN A 443 22.38 7.91 -1.69
N GLY A 444 21.73 6.75 -1.78
CA GLY A 444 21.54 6.03 -3.04
C GLY A 444 20.72 6.83 -4.04
N THR A 445 19.62 7.43 -3.60
CA THR A 445 18.77 8.32 -4.40
C THR A 445 19.51 9.61 -4.73
N LEU A 446 20.16 10.26 -3.75
CA LEU A 446 20.89 11.50 -3.99
C LEU A 446 22.07 11.31 -4.97
N LYS A 447 22.79 10.19 -4.87
CA LYS A 447 23.86 9.81 -5.81
C LYS A 447 23.33 9.68 -7.23
N GLN A 448 22.20 9.01 -7.43
CA GLN A 448 21.58 8.90 -8.74
C GLN A 448 21.19 10.27 -9.29
N VAL A 449 20.62 11.16 -8.46
CA VAL A 449 20.31 12.53 -8.87
C VAL A 449 21.59 13.28 -9.28
N ALA A 450 22.68 13.17 -8.52
CA ALA A 450 23.97 13.78 -8.86
C ALA A 450 24.53 13.30 -10.19
N GLN A 451 24.42 12.00 -10.49
CA GLN A 451 24.80 11.44 -11.78
C GLN A 451 23.97 12.04 -12.93
N ARG A 452 22.64 12.13 -12.76
CA ARG A 452 21.73 12.67 -13.78
C ARG A 452 21.92 14.16 -14.02
N VAL A 453 22.14 14.93 -12.96
CA VAL A 453 22.50 16.35 -13.05
C VAL A 453 23.84 16.50 -13.79
N THR A 454 24.84 15.69 -13.43
CA THR A 454 26.16 15.73 -14.08
C THR A 454 26.09 15.40 -15.57
N GLU A 455 25.32 14.38 -15.97
CA GLU A 455 25.07 14.04 -17.37
C GLU A 455 24.46 15.24 -18.14
N THR A 456 23.49 15.92 -17.54
CA THR A 456 22.86 17.11 -18.13
C THR A 456 23.85 18.28 -18.26
N LEU A 457 24.67 18.54 -17.23
CA LEU A 457 25.62 19.67 -17.20
C LEU A 457 26.90 19.43 -18.01
N LEU A 458 27.21 18.17 -18.37
CA LEU A 458 28.33 17.80 -19.25
C LEU A 458 27.96 17.73 -20.73
N THR A 459 26.78 18.20 -21.12
CA THR A 459 26.39 18.31 -22.53
C THR A 459 26.67 19.72 -23.02
N LEU A 460 27.40 19.92 -24.14
CA LEU A 460 27.57 21.26 -24.72
C LEU A 460 26.53 21.51 -25.83
N GLY A 461 25.81 22.63 -25.72
CA GLY A 461 24.80 23.04 -26.69
C GLY A 461 24.26 24.44 -26.38
N PRO A 462 23.52 25.06 -27.31
CA PRO A 462 23.00 26.42 -27.14
C PRO A 462 22.00 26.56 -25.97
N ASN A 463 21.38 25.44 -25.55
CA ASN A 463 20.43 25.40 -24.44
C ASN A 463 20.98 24.68 -23.20
N THR A 464 22.29 24.40 -23.15
CA THR A 464 22.89 23.76 -21.98
C THR A 464 22.84 24.72 -20.79
N PRO A 465 22.33 24.28 -19.62
CA PRO A 465 22.47 25.01 -18.38
C PRO A 465 23.95 25.06 -17.99
N LYS A 466 24.54 26.25 -18.00
CA LYS A 466 25.96 26.47 -17.65
C LYS A 466 26.09 27.67 -16.73
N ALA A 467 27.06 27.61 -15.83
CA ALA A 467 27.43 28.80 -15.07
C ALA A 467 28.17 29.75 -16.01
N GLU A 468 27.84 31.03 -15.95
CA GLU A 468 28.48 32.07 -16.77
C GLU A 468 29.19 33.09 -15.89
N ALA A 469 30.38 33.50 -16.33
CA ALA A 469 31.10 34.65 -15.80
C ALA A 469 31.52 35.54 -16.98
N ASN A 470 30.76 36.61 -17.21
CA ASN A 470 30.76 37.46 -18.39
C ASN A 470 31.26 38.90 -18.11
N GLY A 471 32.05 39.11 -17.05
CA GLY A 471 32.55 40.45 -16.71
C GLY A 471 33.75 40.51 -15.78
N LEU A 472 34.38 41.69 -15.74
CA LEU A 472 35.54 41.96 -14.88
C LEU A 472 35.22 41.78 -13.38
N GLY A 473 34.00 42.08 -12.94
CA GLY A 473 33.58 41.93 -11.54
C GLY A 473 33.51 40.46 -11.08
N GLU A 474 33.10 39.55 -11.96
CA GLU A 474 33.07 38.12 -11.69
C GLU A 474 34.48 37.52 -11.74
N LEU A 475 35.35 38.01 -12.64
CA LEU A 475 36.77 37.65 -12.61
C LEU A 475 37.43 38.09 -11.30
N ILE A 476 37.15 39.31 -10.82
CA ILE A 476 37.65 39.79 -9.52
C ILE A 476 37.11 38.91 -8.39
N SER A 477 35.83 38.56 -8.42
CA SER A 477 35.21 37.68 -7.42
C SER A 477 35.87 36.30 -7.39
N LEU A 478 36.14 35.72 -8.56
CA LEU A 478 36.86 34.45 -8.71
C LEU A 478 38.26 34.53 -8.11
N LEU A 479 39.03 35.57 -8.44
CA LEU A 479 40.38 35.79 -7.91
C LEU A 479 40.38 36.07 -6.39
N ALA A 480 39.36 36.76 -5.88
CA ALA A 480 39.18 37.12 -4.48
C ALA A 480 38.52 36.03 -3.61
N ASP A 481 38.31 34.81 -4.16
CA ASP A 481 37.65 33.68 -3.49
C ASP A 481 36.20 33.97 -3.02
N GLN A 482 35.55 34.95 -3.64
CA GLN A 482 34.14 35.24 -3.40
C GLN A 482 33.25 34.27 -4.20
N PRO A 483 32.07 33.89 -3.68
CA PRO A 483 31.18 32.98 -4.38
C PRO A 483 30.62 33.63 -5.65
N LEU A 484 30.79 32.93 -6.78
CA LEU A 484 30.14 33.27 -8.05
C LEU A 484 28.68 32.83 -8.01
N SER A 485 27.77 33.75 -8.30
CA SER A 485 26.33 33.46 -8.34
C SER A 485 25.89 33.26 -9.77
N SER A 486 25.34 32.08 -10.09
CA SER A 486 24.83 31.81 -11.44
C SER A 486 23.49 31.08 -11.41
N LYS A 487 22.61 31.38 -12.36
CA LYS A 487 21.29 30.76 -12.47
C LYS A 487 21.39 29.44 -13.23
N ILE A 488 21.10 28.33 -12.56
CA ILE A 488 21.17 26.99 -13.16
C ILE A 488 19.78 26.35 -13.15
N VAL A 489 19.29 25.98 -14.33
CA VAL A 489 18.05 25.20 -14.50
C VAL A 489 18.39 23.88 -15.17
N ALA A 490 18.55 22.81 -14.38
CA ALA A 490 18.89 21.50 -14.90
C ALA A 490 17.63 20.73 -15.28
N ASP A 491 17.33 20.64 -16.58
CA ASP A 491 16.27 19.76 -17.09
C ASP A 491 16.78 18.32 -17.19
N LEU A 492 16.22 17.45 -16.35
CA LEU A 492 16.63 16.05 -16.25
C LEU A 492 15.76 15.11 -17.10
N ASN A 493 14.82 15.63 -17.90
CA ASN A 493 13.90 14.77 -18.65
C ASN A 493 14.67 13.75 -19.50
N SER A 494 15.61 14.21 -20.33
CA SER A 494 16.37 13.34 -21.23
C SER A 494 17.28 12.35 -20.50
N SER A 495 17.96 12.78 -19.42
CA SER A 495 18.87 11.90 -18.66
C SER A 495 18.12 10.86 -17.82
N THR A 496 16.89 11.15 -17.43
CA THR A 496 16.08 10.26 -16.57
C THR A 496 14.99 9.47 -17.30
N LEU A 497 14.71 9.76 -18.58
CA LEU A 497 13.64 9.09 -19.34
C LEU A 497 13.85 7.56 -19.42
N ASN A 498 15.06 7.14 -19.79
CA ASN A 498 15.42 5.72 -19.90
C ASN A 498 16.07 5.17 -18.62
N ASN A 499 16.56 6.06 -17.75
CA ASN A 499 17.24 5.71 -16.50
C ASN A 499 16.68 6.52 -15.33
N PRO A 500 15.41 6.29 -14.94
CA PRO A 500 14.76 7.05 -13.88
C PRO A 500 15.48 6.88 -12.55
N VAL A 501 15.41 7.91 -11.71
CA VAL A 501 15.97 7.83 -10.35
C VAL A 501 15.11 6.88 -9.52
N TYR A 502 15.76 5.87 -8.94
CA TYR A 502 15.11 4.88 -8.11
C TYR A 502 14.94 5.37 -6.66
N LEU A 503 13.75 5.15 -6.12
CA LEU A 503 13.40 5.43 -4.73
C LEU A 503 12.57 4.27 -4.16
N LYS A 504 12.98 3.73 -3.02
CA LYS A 504 12.20 2.73 -2.29
C LYS A 504 11.50 3.38 -1.11
N LEU A 505 10.18 3.40 -1.13
CA LEU A 505 9.36 3.85 0.00
C LEU A 505 8.95 2.65 0.82
N GLN A 506 9.26 2.69 2.12
CA GLN A 506 8.92 1.61 3.04
C GLN A 506 8.14 2.13 4.24
N ASN A 507 7.10 1.40 4.64
CA ASN A 507 6.39 1.59 5.91
C ASN A 507 5.98 3.05 6.15
N GLN A 508 5.33 3.66 5.16
CA GLN A 508 4.88 5.03 5.25
C GLN A 508 3.61 5.10 6.10
N GLN A 509 3.56 6.01 7.06
CA GLN A 509 2.36 6.22 7.88
C GLN A 509 1.33 7.04 7.08
N LEU A 510 0.18 6.43 6.80
CA LEU A 510 -0.86 6.99 5.95
C LEU A 510 -2.00 7.60 6.77
N THR A 511 -2.49 8.78 6.40
CA THR A 511 -3.50 9.52 7.19
C THR A 511 -4.82 8.76 7.40
N ASN A 512 -5.27 8.05 6.36
CA ASN A 512 -6.52 7.28 6.30
C ASN A 512 -6.51 5.98 7.12
N GLN A 513 -5.35 5.57 7.63
CA GLN A 513 -5.20 4.32 8.39
C GLN A 513 -5.37 4.52 9.90
N ALA A 514 -5.83 5.69 10.37
CA ALA A 514 -6.16 5.87 11.78
C ALA A 514 -7.27 4.90 12.25
N VAL A 515 -7.02 4.17 13.34
CA VAL A 515 -7.97 3.21 13.92
C VAL A 515 -8.99 3.97 14.77
N LYS A 516 -10.28 3.68 14.57
CA LYS A 516 -11.34 4.06 15.51
C LYS A 516 -11.68 2.87 16.39
N SER A 517 -11.61 3.06 17.70
CA SER A 517 -11.93 1.99 18.66
C SER A 517 -13.37 1.48 18.47
N ASN A 518 -13.53 0.15 18.51
CA ASN A 518 -14.83 -0.52 18.51
C ASN A 518 -15.31 -0.82 19.94
N CYS A 519 -15.02 0.09 20.87
CA CYS A 519 -15.40 -0.01 22.27
C CYS A 519 -16.20 1.21 22.70
N TYR A 520 -17.11 1.00 23.65
CA TYR A 520 -17.76 2.11 24.32
C TYR A 520 -16.76 2.85 25.23
N GLY A 521 -16.88 4.19 25.29
CA GLY A 521 -16.00 5.04 26.08
C GLY A 521 -14.63 5.28 25.44
N GLY A 522 -13.59 5.39 26.26
CA GLY A 522 -12.22 5.71 25.83
C GLY A 522 -11.27 4.51 25.70
N LEU A 523 -11.78 3.28 25.81
CA LEU A 523 -10.96 2.07 25.71
C LEU A 523 -10.47 1.87 24.27
N LYS A 524 -9.21 1.45 24.09
CA LYS A 524 -8.69 1.07 22.77
C LYS A 524 -9.07 -0.36 22.37
N PHE A 525 -9.25 -1.24 23.35
CA PHE A 525 -9.67 -2.62 23.16
C PHE A 525 -10.57 -3.07 24.32
N CYS A 526 -11.56 -3.88 23.97
CA CYS A 526 -12.56 -4.59 24.74
C CYS A 526 -12.92 -5.79 23.85
#